data_AF-A0A800FJC3-F1
#
_entry.id   AF-A0A800FJC3-F1
#
_cell.length_a   1.000
_cell.length_b   1.000
_cell.length_c   1.000
_cell.angle_alpha   90.00
_cell.angle_beta   90.00
_cell.angle_gamma   90.00
#
_symmetry.space_group_name_H-M   'P 1'
#
loop_
_entity.id
_entity.type
_entity.pdbx_description
1 polymer ?
#
loop_
_entity_poly.entity_id
_entity_poly.type
_entity_poly.pdbx_seq_one_letter_code
_entity_poly.pdbx_strand_id
1 'polypeptide(L)' 'MKKAVVMIMIVSSLFLIGCSTHVHTVGTGPQTGQVESARQWYILFGLIPLNSVDTGAMAGGA' A
#
# COMPACT_ATOMS: atom_id res chain seq x y z
N MET A 1 -35.67 -4.88 -7.02
CA MET A 1 -34.83 -3.71 -7.35
C MET A 1 -33.98 -3.25 -6.15
N LYS A 2 -34.57 -2.93 -4.98
CA LYS A 2 -33.83 -2.48 -3.79
C LYS A 2 -32.65 -3.40 -3.37
N LYS A 3 -32.85 -4.73 -3.37
CA LYS A 3 -31.79 -5.70 -3.01
C LYS A 3 -30.59 -5.69 -3.96
N ALA A 4 -30.84 -5.49 -5.26
CA ALA A 4 -29.78 -5.40 -6.28
C ALA A 4 -28.98 -4.10 -6.12
N VAL A 5 -29.65 -2.98 -5.83
CA VAL A 5 -29.00 -1.68 -5.56
C VAL A 5 -28.09 -1.76 -4.34
N VAL A 6 -28.54 -2.40 -3.25
CA VAL A 6 -27.73 -2.60 -2.04
C VAL A 6 -26.50 -3.46 -2.33
N MET A 7 -26.65 -4.56 -3.09
CA MET A 7 -25.52 -5.41 -3.49
C MET A 7 -24.49 -4.65 -4.33
N ILE A 8 -24.95 -3.84 -5.28
CA ILE A 8 -24.08 -3.03 -6.14
C ILE A 8 -23.30 -1.99 -5.32
N MET A 9 -23.93 -1.34 -4.33
CA MET A 9 -23.24 -0.39 -3.45
C MET A 9 -22.16 -1.05 -2.59
N ILE A 10 -22.44 -2.24 -2.05
CA ILE A 10 -21.46 -2.97 -1.24
C ILE A 10 -20.26 -3.32 -2.11
N VAL A 11 -20.49 -3.95 -3.28
CA VAL A 11 -19.41 -4.35 -4.17
C VAL A 11 -18.58 -3.13 -4.62
N SER A 12 -19.22 -2.02 -5.02
CA SER A 12 -18.49 -0.83 -5.45
C SER A 12 -17.61 -0.23 -4.35
N SER A 13 -18.08 -0.22 -3.09
CA SER A 13 -17.29 0.30 -1.96
C SER A 13 -16.01 -0.51 -1.70
N LEU A 14 -16.04 -1.84 -1.84
CA LEU A 14 -14.85 -2.68 -1.64
C LEU A 14 -13.78 -2.44 -2.73
N PHE A 15 -14.19 -2.21 -3.98
CA PHE A 15 -13.25 -1.94 -5.07
C PHE A 15 -12.57 -0.57 -4.95
N LEU A 16 -13.24 0.43 -4.37
CA LEU A 16 -12.68 1.78 -4.22
C LEU A 16 -11.61 1.86 -3.12
N ILE A 17 -11.73 1.07 -2.05
CA ILE A 17 -10.78 1.09 -0.92
C ILE A 17 -9.44 0.40 -1.30
N GLY A 18 -9.46 -0.59 -2.19
CA GLY A 18 -8.26 -1.35 -2.56
C GLY A 18 -7.23 -0.60 -3.42
N CYS A 19 -7.57 0.57 -3.95
CA CYS A 19 -6.66 1.36 -4.80
C CYS A 19 -5.79 2.36 -4.03
N SER A 20 -5.97 2.54 -2.72
CA SER A 20 -5.12 3.43 -1.93
C SER A 20 -3.78 2.74 -1.60
N THR A 21 -2.76 3.01 -2.41
CA THR A 21 -1.38 2.68 -2.07
C THR A 21 -0.94 3.55 -0.89
N HIS A 22 -0.80 2.94 0.29
CA HIS A 22 -0.34 3.62 1.49
C HIS A 22 1.18 3.83 1.42
N VAL A 23 1.62 5.04 1.07
CA VAL A 23 3.04 5.41 1.01
C VAL A 23 3.46 5.95 2.37
N HIS A 24 4.30 5.21 3.09
CA HIS A 24 4.91 5.69 4.32
C HIS A 24 6.23 6.39 3.98
N THR A 25 6.26 7.71 4.12
CA THR A 25 7.52 8.46 4.07
C THR A 25 8.13 8.45 5.46
N VAL A 26 9.30 7.83 5.61
CA VAL A 26 10.07 7.76 6.87
C VAL A 26 11.39 8.52 6.65
N GLY A 27 11.70 9.52 7.49
CA GLY A 27 12.95 10.30 7.37
C GLY A 27 13.03 11.53 8.29
N THR A 28 14.26 11.95 8.63
CA THR A 28 14.57 13.05 9.59
C THR A 28 14.79 14.42 8.93
N GLY A 29 14.47 14.58 7.64
CA GLY A 29 14.75 15.79 6.86
C GLY A 29 15.48 15.47 5.56
N PRO A 30 16.00 16.48 4.83
CA PRO A 30 16.64 16.28 3.53
C PRO A 30 17.97 15.51 3.71
N GLN A 31 17.89 14.20 3.63
CA GLN A 31 19.05 13.36 3.39
C GLN A 31 19.36 13.43 1.89
N THR A 32 20.64 13.56 1.56
CA THR A 32 21.22 13.72 0.22
C THR A 32 20.33 13.12 -0.87
N GLY A 33 20.02 13.87 -1.95
CA GLY A 33 18.96 13.61 -2.95
C GLY A 33 19.03 12.31 -3.77
N GLN A 34 19.29 11.19 -3.11
CA GLN A 34 19.22 9.82 -3.57
C GLN A 34 17.87 9.28 -3.13
N VAL A 35 17.10 8.77 -4.08
CA VAL A 35 15.78 8.17 -3.85
C VAL A 35 15.92 6.67 -4.02
N GLU A 36 15.92 5.95 -2.91
CA GLU A 36 15.86 4.48 -2.91
C GLU A 36 14.40 4.04 -2.87
N SER A 37 13.95 3.34 -3.92
CA SER A 37 12.56 2.87 -4.05
C SER A 37 12.52 1.38 -4.29
N ALA A 38 11.83 0.65 -3.41
CA ALA A 38 11.57 -0.77 -3.54
C ALA A 38 10.07 -1.03 -3.38
N ARG A 39 9.52 -1.90 -4.23
CA ARG A 39 8.09 -2.24 -4.22
C ARG A 39 7.85 -3.55 -3.52
N GLN A 40 7.03 -3.53 -2.47
CA GLN A 40 6.55 -4.73 -1.80
C GLN A 40 5.22 -5.19 -2.44
N TRP A 41 5.18 -6.44 -2.86
CA TRP A 41 4.05 -7.08 -3.53
C TRP A 41 3.33 -8.01 -2.58
N TYR A 42 2.01 -8.01 -2.64
CA TYR A 42 1.16 -8.85 -1.81
C TYR A 42 0.10 -9.56 -2.65
N ILE A 43 -0.18 -10.81 -2.32
CA ILE A 43 -1.40 -11.52 -2.74
C ILE A 43 -2.44 -11.46 -1.62
N LEU A 44 -3.66 -11.87 -1.95
CA LEU A 44 -4.80 -11.86 -1.02
C LEU A 44 -5.02 -10.47 -0.38
N PHE A 45 -5.11 -9.43 -1.22
CA PHE A 45 -5.44 -8.05 -0.80
C PHE A 45 -4.52 -7.47 0.30
N GLY A 46 -3.21 -7.79 0.26
CA GLY A 46 -2.24 -7.25 1.22
C GLY A 46 -1.82 -8.21 2.33
N LEU A 47 -2.38 -9.43 2.37
CA LEU A 47 -2.19 -10.33 3.51
C LEU A 47 -0.92 -11.19 3.41
N ILE A 48 -0.57 -11.65 2.20
CA ILE A 48 0.61 -12.52 2.01
C ILE A 48 1.63 -11.81 1.13
N PRO A 49 2.85 -11.51 1.64
CA PRO A 49 3.90 -10.89 0.85
C PRO A 49 4.50 -11.88 -0.16
N LEU A 50 4.77 -11.41 -1.37
CA LEU A 50 5.42 -12.17 -2.45
C LEU A 50 6.93 -11.92 -2.52
N ASN A 51 7.39 -10.80 -1.97
CA ASN A 51 8.81 -10.47 -1.85
C ASN A 51 9.09 -9.92 -0.45
N SER A 52 10.38 -9.76 -0.15
CA SER A 52 10.85 -9.15 1.08
C SER A 52 11.50 -7.82 0.72
N VAL A 53 11.06 -6.75 1.38
CA VAL A 53 11.65 -5.41 1.29
C VAL A 53 12.02 -4.99 2.70
N ASP A 54 13.32 -4.80 2.96
CA ASP A 54 13.81 -4.33 4.26
C ASP A 54 13.75 -2.80 4.32
N THR A 55 12.62 -2.30 4.82
CA THR A 55 12.41 -0.85 4.99
C THR A 55 13.35 -0.24 6.03
N GLY A 56 13.90 -1.03 6.96
CA GLY A 56 14.84 -0.56 7.98
C GLY A 56 16.23 -0.30 7.38
N ALA A 57 16.72 -1.23 6.56
CA ALA A 57 17.93 -1.03 5.77
C ALA A 57 17.78 0.13 4.79
N MET A 58 16.61 0.26 4.15
CA MET A 58 16.31 1.39 3.26
C MET A 58 16.22 2.74 3.98
N ALA A 59 15.75 2.76 5.24
CA ALA A 59 15.68 3.98 6.03
C ALA A 59 17.06 4.45 6.52
N GLY A 60 18.14 3.67 6.34
CA GLY A 60 19.50 4.09 6.64
C GLY A 60 19.75 4.50 8.10
N GLY A 61 18.88 4.09 9.04
CA GLY A 61 18.94 4.51 10.45
C GLY A 61 18.33 5.88 10.76
N ALA A 62 17.41 6.37 9.92
CA ALA A 62 16.61 7.57 10.19
C ALA A 62 15.72 7.45 11.44
#